data_AF-A0A955CEM2-F1
#
_entry.id   AF-A0A955CEM2-F1
#
_cell.length_a   1.000
_cell.length_b   1.000
_cell.length_c   1.000
_cell.angle_alpha   90.00
_cell.angle_beta   90.00
_cell.angle_gamma   90.00
#
_symmetry.space_group_name_H-M   'P 1'
#
loop_
_entity.id
_entity.type
_entity.pdbx_description
1 polymer ?
#
loop_
_entity_poly.entity_id
_entity_poly.type
_entity_poly.pdbx_seq_one_letter_code
_entity_poly.pdbx_strand_id
1 'polypeptide(L)'
;MTLPDVDHFGLDAETLVESASAQRIVLWSAERRDKDGTLWRRYVTIDESPQPPIESLHHGAQIDLASASEAVLHEPSVTWWQRLRGRPGGGRDSETALQTPSGGYAEPTVGQRARAMLIWSRDRTLPVSDEQASLQCPHAESQVRLGVNLVAAILFEDAVDEILDAASTSRENVANELQRPENDPLYLAERAIESATARSDRRAQIAAAIDRSAALTRRGLPDQAVGPLHDALAAARELGDELLELDASLDLGAALVELGQGDEAREALEPALRLAQNRGDRYAEKMALSQLGSAAMRVGLPQHAQAAYEAARRLAVELGDLRDEADVAWRLAVALEQSGRRRQAEHIAQRAVNLMRELALPEAATYGEHLDAFRRESAVLPETSEAHPSSPRPGVLRMAYTASRALLRFAASGMQTSPPDVREARLAICRDCEHHTGVRCRLCGCFTAQKTWLPHERCPKDKWPS
;
A
#
# COMPACT_ATOMS: atom_id res chain seq x y z
N MET A 1 4.38 10.54 -0.81
CA MET A 1 4.40 9.85 0.50
C MET A 1 4.77 10.88 1.57
N THR A 2 4.28 10.78 2.81
CA THR A 2 4.53 11.79 3.86
C THR A 2 5.70 11.38 4.76
N LEU A 3 6.61 12.32 5.05
CA LEU A 3 7.63 12.16 6.09
C LEU A 3 6.96 11.82 7.43
N PRO A 4 7.55 10.95 8.27
CA PRO A 4 6.99 10.61 9.56
C PRO A 4 7.08 11.83 10.49
N ASP A 5 6.22 11.85 11.51
CA ASP A 5 6.30 12.87 12.57
C ASP A 5 7.68 12.83 13.23
N VAL A 6 8.18 13.97 13.68
CA VAL A 6 9.53 14.11 14.24
C VAL A 6 9.72 13.25 15.49
N ASP A 7 8.65 13.07 16.25
CA ASP A 7 8.59 12.17 17.41
C ASP A 7 8.93 10.71 17.04
N HIS A 8 8.83 10.33 15.76
CA HIS A 8 9.20 9.01 15.26
C HIS A 8 10.71 8.74 15.31
N PHE A 9 11.54 9.79 15.15
CA PHE A 9 12.97 9.61 14.99
C PHE A 9 13.71 9.38 16.30
N GLY A 10 13.10 9.75 17.44
CA GLY A 10 13.77 9.71 18.73
C GLY A 10 15.04 10.55 18.70
N LEU A 11 14.90 11.85 18.37
CA LEU A 11 16.02 12.74 18.12
C LEU A 11 16.97 12.83 19.32
N ASP A 12 18.26 12.91 19.02
CA ASP A 12 19.30 13.07 20.02
C ASP A 12 19.21 14.44 20.69
N ALA A 13 19.72 14.56 21.92
CA ALA A 13 19.69 15.81 22.68
C ALA A 13 20.42 16.98 21.98
N GLU A 14 21.31 16.67 21.04
CA GLU A 14 22.06 17.63 20.24
C GLU A 14 21.45 17.87 18.85
N THR A 15 20.25 17.35 18.60
CA THR A 15 19.47 17.60 17.38
C THR A 15 18.25 18.47 17.66
N LEU A 16 18.14 19.61 16.98
CA LEU A 16 17.04 20.56 17.12
C LEU A 16 16.13 20.56 15.88
N VAL A 17 14.84 20.77 16.11
CA VAL A 17 13.83 20.86 15.06
C VAL A 17 13.53 22.32 14.77
N GLU A 18 13.78 22.78 13.54
CA GLU A 18 13.37 24.13 13.11
C GLU A 18 11.93 24.11 12.59
N SER A 19 11.63 23.15 11.71
CA SER A 19 10.28 22.95 11.20
C SER A 19 10.11 21.50 10.78
N ALA A 20 8.89 20.99 10.96
CA ALA A 20 8.52 19.69 10.46
C ALA A 20 7.09 19.71 9.98
N SER A 21 6.90 19.23 8.77
CA SER A 21 5.61 18.99 8.15
C SER A 21 5.65 17.65 7.44
N ALA A 22 4.49 17.18 7.01
CA ALA A 22 4.36 15.94 6.27
C ALA A 22 5.20 15.87 4.96
N GLN A 23 5.70 17.00 4.46
CA GLN A 23 6.45 17.09 3.20
C GLN A 23 7.86 17.67 3.37
N ARG A 24 8.15 18.28 4.52
CA ARG A 24 9.40 18.99 4.73
C ARG A 24 9.85 18.92 6.17
N ILE A 25 11.07 18.45 6.39
CA ILE A 25 11.73 18.46 7.68
C ILE A 25 12.98 19.34 7.58
N VAL A 26 13.16 20.16 8.61
CA VAL A 26 14.36 20.97 8.82
C VAL A 26 14.91 20.69 10.22
N LEU A 27 16.08 20.07 10.26
CA LEU A 27 16.79 19.71 11.49
C LEU A 27 18.13 20.43 11.57
N TRP A 28 18.61 20.57 12.80
CA TRP A 28 19.93 21.08 13.11
C TRP A 28 20.66 20.07 13.99
N SER A 29 21.91 19.74 13.69
CA SER A 29 22.76 18.93 14.55
C SER A 29 24.03 19.68 14.93
N ALA A 30 24.46 19.59 16.18
CA ALA A 30 25.70 20.19 16.65
C ALA A 30 26.89 19.35 16.16
N GLU A 31 27.85 19.97 15.47
CA GLU A 31 29.02 19.26 14.94
C GLU A 31 30.26 19.51 15.77
N ARG A 32 30.47 20.77 16.18
CA ARG A 32 31.67 21.17 16.93
C ARG A 32 31.35 22.32 17.87
N ARG A 33 31.93 22.30 19.06
CA ARG A 33 31.88 23.43 20.00
C ARG A 33 33.24 24.08 20.09
N ASP A 34 33.26 25.39 19.82
CA ASP A 34 34.46 26.21 19.79
C ASP A 34 34.32 27.30 20.87
N LYS A 35 35.38 28.11 21.08
CA LYS A 35 35.32 29.23 22.04
C LYS A 35 34.36 30.35 21.61
N ASP A 36 34.07 30.43 20.31
CA ASP A 36 33.31 31.51 19.69
C ASP A 36 31.84 31.13 19.37
N GLY A 37 31.46 29.87 19.63
CA GLY A 37 30.11 29.36 19.37
C GLY A 37 30.07 27.86 19.11
N THR A 38 28.88 27.33 18.82
CA THR A 38 28.72 25.95 18.33
C THR A 38 28.53 25.99 16.82
N LEU A 39 29.31 25.20 16.09
CA LEU A 39 29.07 24.92 14.68
C LEU A 39 27.92 23.92 14.57
N TRP A 40 26.88 24.30 13.85
CA TRP A 40 25.73 23.47 13.58
C TRP A 40 25.65 23.16 12.10
N ARG A 41 25.17 21.96 11.78
CA ARG A 41 24.77 21.59 10.43
C ARG A 41 23.27 21.55 10.34
N ARG A 42 22.73 22.24 9.35
CA ARG A 42 21.31 22.30 9.02
C ARG A 42 20.99 21.31 7.91
N TYR A 43 20.04 20.43 8.14
CA TYR A 43 19.51 19.46 7.18
C TYR A 43 18.13 19.89 6.72
N VAL A 44 17.92 19.95 5.41
CA VAL A 44 16.64 20.33 4.79
C VAL A 44 16.27 19.31 3.74
N THR A 45 15.16 18.60 3.92
CA THR A 45 14.64 17.70 2.89
C THR A 45 14.29 18.47 1.61
N ILE A 46 14.67 17.93 0.45
CA ILE A 46 14.46 18.58 -0.85
C ILE A 46 13.14 18.09 -1.45
N ASP A 47 12.27 19.03 -1.83
CA ASP A 47 10.90 18.78 -2.34
C ASP A 47 10.88 18.07 -3.71
N GLU A 48 12.01 18.11 -4.45
CA GLU A 48 12.18 17.52 -5.78
C GLU A 48 12.62 16.04 -5.76
N SER A 49 12.53 15.34 -4.63
CA SER A 49 12.76 13.89 -4.61
C SER A 49 11.70 13.17 -5.48
N PRO A 50 12.10 12.33 -6.45
CA PRO A 50 11.17 11.49 -7.18
C PRO A 50 10.53 10.46 -6.22
N GLN A 51 9.26 10.65 -5.88
CA GLN A 51 8.39 9.73 -5.11
C GLN A 51 8.67 8.24 -5.42
N PRO A 52 8.64 7.27 -4.47
CA PRO A 52 8.79 7.31 -3.00
C PRO A 52 10.29 7.27 -2.59
N PRO A 53 10.64 7.26 -1.28
CA PRO A 53 12.02 6.98 -0.83
C PRO A 53 12.56 5.74 -1.56
N ILE A 54 13.86 5.76 -1.83
CA ILE A 54 14.57 4.59 -2.35
C ILE A 54 14.47 3.53 -1.25
N GLU A 55 13.48 2.64 -1.34
CA GLU A 55 13.50 1.40 -0.59
C GLU A 55 14.65 0.59 -1.13
N SER A 56 15.77 0.68 -0.44
CA SER A 56 16.86 -0.23 -0.67
C SER A 56 16.44 -1.62 -0.23
N LEU A 57 16.79 -2.57 -1.09
CA LEU A 57 16.50 -4.00 -1.11
C LEU A 57 16.87 -4.76 0.17
N HIS A 58 17.35 -4.08 1.21
CA HIS A 58 17.96 -4.64 2.40
C HIS A 58 17.41 -3.95 3.67
N HIS A 59 16.56 -4.69 4.41
CA HIS A 59 16.26 -4.48 5.84
C HIS A 59 15.31 -3.35 6.28
N GLY A 60 14.41 -2.85 5.41
CA GLY A 60 13.26 -2.04 5.86
C GLY A 60 13.54 -0.57 6.21
N ALA A 61 14.73 -0.06 5.89
CA ALA A 61 15.05 1.37 5.99
C ALA A 61 14.45 2.17 4.82
N GLN A 62 14.15 3.44 5.06
CA GLN A 62 13.65 4.45 4.14
C GLN A 62 14.70 5.55 3.97
N ILE A 63 14.70 6.22 2.82
CA ILE A 63 15.75 7.16 2.42
C ILE A 63 15.13 8.41 1.78
N ASP A 64 15.40 9.58 2.34
CA ASP A 64 14.99 10.88 1.77
C ASP A 64 16.20 11.75 1.42
N LEU A 65 16.16 12.43 0.28
CA LEU A 65 17.22 13.37 -0.11
C LEU A 65 17.11 14.69 0.67
N ALA A 66 18.23 15.16 1.19
CA ALA A 66 18.35 16.41 1.92
C ALA A 66 19.53 17.24 1.42
N SER A 67 19.47 18.54 1.67
CA SER A 67 20.61 19.45 1.62
C SER A 67 21.14 19.66 3.03
N ALA A 68 22.45 19.58 3.18
CA ALA A 68 23.18 19.89 4.39
C ALA A 68 23.92 21.22 4.22
N SER A 69 23.81 22.12 5.18
CA SER A 69 24.51 23.42 5.15
C SER A 69 25.04 23.75 6.54
N GLU A 70 26.29 24.20 6.62
CA GLU A 70 26.88 24.60 7.89
C GLU A 70 26.51 26.04 8.26
N ALA A 71 26.26 26.27 9.54
CA ALA A 71 26.10 27.59 10.12
C ALA A 71 26.66 27.64 11.54
N VAL A 72 27.19 28.79 11.92
CA VAL A 72 27.66 29.03 13.29
C VAL A 72 26.52 29.63 14.09
N LEU A 73 26.15 28.99 15.19
CA LEU A 73 25.12 29.48 16.10
C LEU A 73 25.78 30.19 17.27
N HIS A 74 25.48 31.48 17.42
CA HIS A 74 25.95 32.27 18.54
C HIS A 74 24.93 32.18 19.68
N GLU A 75 25.33 31.61 20.81
CA GLU A 75 24.49 31.61 22.01
C GLU A 75 24.30 33.04 22.52
N PRO A 76 23.09 33.41 22.99
CA PRO A 76 22.84 34.75 23.50
C PRO A 76 23.52 34.96 24.85
N SER A 77 24.80 35.32 24.87
CA SER A 77 25.41 35.98 26.03
C SER A 77 24.94 37.43 26.09
N VAL A 78 23.65 37.67 26.37
CA VAL A 78 23.12 39.05 26.37
C VAL A 78 23.23 39.65 27.77
N THR A 79 24.15 40.60 27.95
CA THR A 79 23.90 41.62 28.99
C THR A 79 22.83 42.56 28.45
N TRP A 80 21.66 42.50 29.07
CA TRP A 80 20.44 43.25 28.78
C TRP A 80 20.63 44.76 28.47
N TRP A 81 21.72 45.37 28.92
CA TRP A 81 22.12 46.75 28.62
C TRP A 81 22.44 47.04 27.15
N GLN A 82 22.90 46.05 26.37
CA GLN A 82 23.22 46.25 24.94
C GLN A 82 21.97 46.33 24.05
N ARG A 83 20.78 45.92 24.53
CA ARG A 83 19.51 46.14 23.83
C ARG A 83 19.00 47.59 23.93
N LEU A 84 19.53 48.39 24.86
CA LEU A 84 19.06 49.77 25.14
C LEU A 84 19.87 50.87 24.44
N ARG A 85 21.03 50.58 23.86
CA ARG A 85 21.77 51.56 23.04
C ARG A 85 21.56 51.26 21.56
N GLY A 86 20.91 52.20 20.88
CA GLY A 86 20.56 52.11 19.47
C GLY A 86 21.74 51.77 18.56
N ARG A 87 21.38 51.11 17.44
CA ARG A 87 22.23 50.86 16.27
C ARG A 87 23.12 52.06 15.94
N PRO A 88 24.47 51.91 15.93
CA PRO A 88 25.32 52.65 15.02
C PRO A 88 25.41 51.86 13.72
N GLY A 89 25.12 52.54 12.61
CA GLY A 89 24.85 51.90 11.32
C GLY A 89 26.06 51.33 10.57
N GLY A 90 25.74 50.69 9.44
CA GLY A 90 26.63 50.55 8.30
C GLY A 90 26.91 49.11 7.84
N GLY A 91 26.01 48.55 7.03
CA GLY A 91 26.36 47.73 5.86
C GLY A 91 26.86 46.29 6.05
N ARG A 92 25.94 45.33 6.07
CA ARG A 92 25.88 44.13 5.19
C ARG A 92 24.69 43.25 5.62
N ASP A 93 23.72 43.15 4.73
CA ASP A 93 22.70 42.11 4.54
C ASP A 93 22.23 41.32 5.77
N SER A 94 21.26 41.88 6.49
CA SER A 94 20.47 41.20 7.54
C SER A 94 19.42 40.21 6.99
N GLU A 95 19.54 39.77 5.73
CA GLU A 95 18.59 38.85 5.07
C GLU A 95 19.00 37.37 5.12
N THR A 96 20.18 37.04 5.65
CA THR A 96 20.71 35.66 5.68
C THR A 96 20.82 35.03 7.06
N ALA A 97 20.50 35.75 8.14
CA ALA A 97 20.56 35.22 9.50
C ALA A 97 19.37 34.27 9.74
N LEU A 98 19.67 32.99 10.02
CA LEU A 98 18.67 31.97 10.33
C LEU A 98 18.31 32.05 11.82
N GLN A 99 17.01 32.06 12.12
CA GLN A 99 16.52 32.11 13.50
C GLN A 99 16.41 30.69 14.06
N THR A 100 16.95 30.48 15.26
CA THR A 100 17.10 29.14 15.82
C THR A 100 15.97 28.84 16.81
N PRO A 101 15.61 27.56 17.05
CA PRO A 101 14.53 27.19 17.97
C PRO A 101 14.75 27.68 19.41
N SER A 102 16.00 27.89 19.83
CA SER A 102 16.38 28.40 21.16
C SER A 102 16.41 29.92 21.28
N GLY A 103 16.05 30.66 20.22
CA GLY A 103 15.99 32.12 20.22
C GLY A 103 17.33 32.83 19.94
N GLY A 104 18.37 32.10 19.53
CA GLY A 104 19.61 32.63 18.98
C GLY A 104 19.55 32.87 17.47
N TYR A 105 20.61 33.43 16.90
CA TYR A 105 20.78 33.63 15.46
C TYR A 105 21.96 32.79 14.96
N ALA A 106 21.80 32.18 13.79
CA ALA A 106 22.84 31.43 13.11
C ALA A 106 23.32 32.19 11.87
N GLU A 107 24.63 32.37 11.76
CA GLU A 107 25.28 32.94 10.58
C GLU A 107 25.70 31.79 9.63
N PRO A 108 25.12 31.72 8.41
CA PRO A 108 25.48 30.68 7.47
C PRO A 108 26.95 30.83 7.05
N THR A 109 27.69 29.72 7.07
CA THR A 109 29.08 29.72 6.59
C THR A 109 29.04 29.73 5.06
N VAL A 110 29.51 30.81 4.45
CA VAL A 110 29.46 30.99 2.99
C VAL A 110 30.30 29.89 2.32
N GLY A 111 29.64 29.00 1.57
CA GLY A 111 30.31 28.14 0.58
C GLY A 111 30.26 26.62 0.80
N GLN A 112 29.71 26.10 1.91
CA GLN A 112 29.62 24.65 2.11
C GLN A 112 28.16 24.19 2.17
N ARG A 113 27.59 23.90 0.99
CA ARG A 113 26.37 23.11 0.84
C ARG A 113 26.76 21.73 0.35
N ALA A 114 26.51 20.72 1.18
CA ALA A 114 26.66 19.32 0.80
C ALA A 114 25.29 18.70 0.52
N ARG A 115 25.25 17.68 -0.34
CA ARG A 115 24.07 16.82 -0.44
C ARG A 115 24.13 15.76 0.67
N ALA A 116 22.98 15.45 1.23
CA ALA A 116 22.83 14.47 2.29
C ALA A 116 21.64 13.54 2.03
N MET A 117 21.67 12.36 2.61
CA MET A 117 20.54 11.42 2.66
C MET A 117 20.13 11.20 4.10
N LEU A 118 18.84 11.36 4.38
CA LEU A 118 18.24 11.01 5.65
C LEU A 118 17.78 9.56 5.58
N ILE A 119 18.37 8.70 6.40
CA ILE A 119 18.10 7.27 6.48
C ILE A 119 17.34 7.01 7.78
N TRP A 120 16.14 6.45 7.68
CA TRP A 120 15.26 6.22 8.82
C TRP A 120 14.46 4.94 8.69
N SER A 121 13.97 4.36 9.79
CA SER A 121 13.14 3.15 9.77
C SER A 121 11.67 3.54 9.92
N ARG A 122 10.76 2.87 9.21
CA ARG A 122 9.30 3.04 9.41
C ARG A 122 8.79 2.31 10.66
N ASP A 123 9.51 1.28 11.10
CA ASP A 123 9.20 0.55 12.33
C ASP A 123 9.95 1.19 13.51
N ARG A 124 9.20 1.81 14.43
CA ARG A 124 9.77 2.45 15.63
C ARG A 124 10.52 1.48 16.54
N THR A 125 10.29 0.18 16.40
CA THR A 125 10.91 -0.87 17.21
C THR A 125 12.23 -1.38 16.63
N LEU A 126 12.55 -0.99 15.39
CA LEU A 126 13.77 -1.39 14.68
C LEU A 126 14.65 -0.15 14.41
N PRO A 127 15.63 0.14 15.27
CA PRO A 127 16.53 1.27 15.08
C PRO A 127 17.43 1.08 13.86
N VAL A 128 17.71 2.20 13.18
CA VAL A 128 18.70 2.22 12.09
C VAL A 128 20.08 2.20 12.72
N SER A 129 20.78 1.08 12.63
CA SER A 129 22.17 0.94 13.05
C SER A 129 23.13 1.67 12.10
N ASP A 130 24.33 2.02 12.58
CA ASP A 130 25.38 2.63 11.75
C ASP A 130 25.83 1.70 10.61
N GLU A 131 25.82 0.39 10.86
CA GLU A 131 26.12 -0.63 9.85
C GLU A 131 25.07 -0.63 8.73
N GLN A 132 23.78 -0.57 9.09
CA GLN A 132 22.71 -0.42 8.10
C GLN A 132 22.85 0.89 7.32
N ALA A 133 23.07 2.02 8.00
CA ALA A 133 23.29 3.30 7.31
C ALA A 133 24.47 3.25 6.33
N SER A 134 25.55 2.57 6.69
CA SER A 134 26.74 2.37 5.84
C SER A 134 26.50 1.46 4.65
N LEU A 135 25.70 0.40 4.81
CA LEU A 135 25.27 -0.45 3.69
C LEU A 135 24.38 0.32 2.71
N GLN A 136 23.60 1.28 3.21
CA GLN A 136 22.70 2.10 2.40
C GLN A 136 23.42 3.19 1.62
N CYS A 137 24.49 3.74 2.19
CA CYS A 137 25.30 4.78 1.56
C CYS A 137 26.80 4.44 1.74
N PRO A 138 27.32 3.42 1.04
CA PRO A 138 28.71 2.99 1.18
C PRO A 138 29.72 4.04 0.70
N HIS A 139 29.27 4.98 -0.12
CA HIS A 139 30.04 6.12 -0.62
C HIS A 139 29.77 7.42 0.14
N ALA A 140 29.17 7.37 1.34
CA ALA A 140 29.04 8.56 2.17
C ALA A 140 30.42 9.06 2.63
N GLU A 141 30.65 10.37 2.54
CA GLU A 141 31.85 11.02 3.08
C GLU A 141 31.86 10.93 4.61
N SER A 142 30.69 11.13 5.22
CA SER A 142 30.50 11.01 6.67
C SER A 142 29.05 10.68 7.01
N GLN A 143 28.84 10.21 8.23
CA GLN A 143 27.51 9.94 8.77
C GLN A 143 27.34 10.66 10.10
N VAL A 144 26.17 11.23 10.30
CA VAL A 144 25.78 11.94 11.52
C VAL A 144 24.49 11.32 12.02
N ARG A 145 24.53 10.77 13.23
CA ARG A 145 23.33 10.28 13.90
C ARG A 145 22.53 11.48 14.41
N LEU A 146 21.26 11.54 14.01
CA LEU A 146 20.32 12.61 14.39
C LEU A 146 19.29 12.12 15.41
N GLY A 147 19.12 10.80 15.52
CA GLY A 147 18.29 10.15 16.52
C GLY A 147 18.43 8.64 16.49
N VAL A 148 17.67 7.97 17.37
CA VAL A 148 17.63 6.51 17.48
C VAL A 148 17.25 5.85 16.14
N ASN A 149 16.34 6.48 15.41
CA ASN A 149 15.80 5.98 14.14
C ASN A 149 16.14 6.90 12.95
N LEU A 150 17.16 7.77 13.06
CA LEU A 150 17.50 8.73 12.01
C LEU A 150 19.01 8.96 11.91
N VAL A 151 19.56 8.69 10.74
CA VAL A 151 20.96 8.95 10.40
C VAL A 151 21.02 9.80 9.14
N ALA A 152 21.86 10.84 9.14
CA ALA A 152 22.18 11.61 7.94
C ALA A 152 23.52 11.16 7.36
N ALA A 153 23.53 10.71 6.10
CA ALA A 153 24.73 10.41 5.35
C ALA A 153 25.08 11.59 4.43
N ILE A 154 26.28 12.16 4.56
CA ILE A 154 26.79 13.24 3.70
C ILE A 154 27.45 12.61 2.48
N LEU A 155 27.15 13.11 1.28
CA LEU A 155 27.54 12.50 0.01
C LEU A 155 28.63 13.32 -0.70
N PHE A 156 29.51 12.63 -1.43
CA PHE A 156 30.35 13.26 -2.46
C PHE A 156 29.47 13.77 -3.62
N GLU A 157 29.93 14.83 -4.33
CA GLU A 157 29.16 15.44 -5.43
C GLU A 157 28.74 14.40 -6.50
N ASP A 158 29.60 13.42 -6.80
CA ASP A 158 29.37 12.41 -7.86
C ASP A 158 28.52 11.21 -7.42
N ALA A 159 28.34 10.97 -6.11
CA ALA A 159 27.65 9.78 -5.59
C ALA A 159 26.12 9.84 -5.70
N VAL A 160 25.57 11.05 -5.89
CA VAL A 160 24.12 11.28 -5.88
C VAL A 160 23.49 10.77 -7.17
N ASP A 161 24.15 10.99 -8.31
CA ASP A 161 23.63 10.60 -9.61
C ASP A 161 23.65 9.09 -9.77
N GLU A 162 24.68 8.39 -9.26
CA GLU A 162 24.73 6.91 -9.25
C GLU A 162 23.63 6.28 -8.39
N ILE A 163 23.30 6.87 -7.23
CA ILE A 163 22.25 6.37 -6.34
C ILE A 163 20.86 6.60 -6.94
N LEU A 164 20.64 7.77 -7.55
CA LEU A 164 19.39 8.09 -8.25
C LEU A 164 19.21 7.21 -9.50
N ASP A 165 20.29 6.94 -10.24
CA ASP A 165 20.31 6.01 -11.37
C ASP A 165 20.09 4.56 -10.95
N ALA A 166 20.64 4.12 -9.81
CA ALA A 166 20.39 2.79 -9.28
C ALA A 166 18.92 2.61 -8.87
N ALA A 167 18.29 3.64 -8.29
CA ALA A 167 16.89 3.61 -7.89
C ALA A 167 15.92 3.66 -9.09
N SER A 168 16.22 4.46 -10.11
CA SER A 168 15.45 4.50 -11.35
C SER A 168 15.56 3.16 -12.10
N THR A 169 16.78 2.62 -12.20
CA THR A 169 17.05 1.29 -12.79
C THR A 169 16.35 0.18 -12.02
N SER A 170 16.30 0.24 -10.68
CA SER A 170 15.57 -0.75 -9.87
C SER A 170 14.05 -0.71 -10.09
N ARG A 171 13.45 0.47 -10.24
CA ARG A 171 12.01 0.63 -10.53
C ARG A 171 11.67 0.10 -11.93
N GLU A 172 12.50 0.44 -12.92
CA GLU A 172 12.37 -0.09 -14.27
C GLU A 172 12.56 -1.61 -14.29
N ASN A 173 13.49 -2.16 -13.50
CA ASN A 173 13.72 -3.59 -13.42
C ASN A 173 12.54 -4.35 -12.81
N VAL A 174 11.94 -3.87 -11.72
CA VAL A 174 10.76 -4.51 -11.10
C VAL A 174 9.53 -4.41 -12.03
N ALA A 175 9.31 -3.26 -12.66
CA ALA A 175 8.23 -3.09 -13.64
C ALA A 175 8.45 -3.99 -14.87
N ASN A 176 9.68 -4.09 -15.37
CA ASN A 176 10.06 -5.00 -16.45
C ASN A 176 9.93 -6.46 -16.03
N GLU A 177 10.22 -6.81 -14.77
CA GLU A 177 10.10 -8.17 -14.25
C GLU A 177 8.64 -8.61 -14.10
N LEU A 178 7.74 -7.73 -13.64
CA LEU A 178 6.29 -7.96 -13.62
C LEU A 178 5.67 -8.04 -15.01
N GLN A 179 6.28 -7.38 -16.00
CA GLN A 179 5.87 -7.46 -17.41
C GLN A 179 6.42 -8.68 -18.13
N ARG A 180 7.32 -9.47 -17.50
CA ARG A 180 7.78 -10.71 -18.11
C ARG A 180 6.62 -11.71 -18.26
N PRO A 181 6.52 -12.40 -19.42
CA PRO A 181 5.43 -13.34 -19.67
C PRO A 181 5.26 -14.38 -18.56
N GLU A 182 6.36 -14.89 -17.99
CA GLU A 182 6.34 -15.88 -16.91
C GLU A 182 5.72 -15.40 -15.58
N ASN A 183 5.47 -14.10 -15.44
CA ASN A 183 4.81 -13.52 -14.26
C ASN A 183 3.38 -13.05 -14.55
N ASP A 184 2.97 -13.10 -15.83
CA ASP A 184 1.62 -12.77 -16.27
C ASP A 184 0.68 -13.97 -16.04
N PRO A 185 -0.36 -13.83 -15.19
CA PRO A 185 -1.32 -14.90 -14.94
C PRO A 185 -2.02 -15.43 -16.18
N LEU A 186 -2.28 -14.56 -17.18
CA LEU A 186 -2.95 -15.00 -18.41
C LEU A 186 -2.03 -15.92 -19.23
N TYR A 187 -0.78 -15.49 -19.42
CA TYR A 187 0.24 -16.28 -20.10
C TYR A 187 0.47 -17.64 -19.42
N LEU A 188 0.60 -17.64 -18.08
CA LEU A 188 0.80 -18.87 -17.31
C LEU A 188 -0.38 -19.84 -17.45
N ALA A 189 -1.61 -19.33 -17.44
CA ALA A 189 -2.80 -20.17 -17.64
C ALA A 189 -2.88 -20.73 -19.07
N GLU A 190 -2.54 -19.95 -20.09
CA GLU A 190 -2.50 -20.41 -21.49
C GLU A 190 -1.44 -21.50 -21.69
N ARG A 191 -0.26 -21.35 -21.10
CA ARG A 191 0.78 -22.39 -21.08
C ARG A 191 0.33 -23.65 -20.35
N ALA A 192 -0.40 -23.51 -19.25
CA ALA A 192 -0.96 -24.64 -18.52
C ALA A 192 -2.01 -25.39 -19.36
N ILE A 193 -2.85 -24.71 -20.15
CA ILE A 193 -3.78 -25.32 -21.10
C ILE A 193 -3.02 -26.14 -22.15
N GLU A 194 -1.99 -25.56 -22.77
CA GLU A 194 -1.20 -26.24 -23.79
C GLU A 194 -0.52 -27.51 -23.24
N SER A 195 0.08 -27.42 -22.06
CA SER A 195 0.70 -28.57 -21.37
C SER A 195 -0.34 -29.65 -21.03
N ALA A 196 -1.49 -29.26 -20.50
CA ALA A 196 -2.57 -30.20 -20.17
C ALA A 196 -3.18 -30.83 -21.43
N THR A 197 -3.24 -30.11 -22.54
CA THR A 197 -3.69 -30.62 -23.84
C THR A 197 -2.71 -31.65 -24.39
N ALA A 198 -1.40 -31.34 -24.38
CA ALA A 198 -0.36 -32.26 -24.82
C ALA A 198 -0.36 -33.58 -24.02
N ARG A 199 -0.71 -33.52 -22.73
CA ARG A 199 -0.82 -34.70 -21.85
C ARG A 199 -2.19 -35.37 -21.89
N SER A 200 -3.16 -34.84 -22.62
CA SER A 200 -4.56 -35.28 -22.59
C SER A 200 -5.16 -35.31 -21.17
N ASP A 201 -4.69 -34.43 -20.29
CA ASP A 201 -5.10 -34.34 -18.89
C ASP A 201 -6.34 -33.44 -18.77
N ARG A 202 -7.52 -34.06 -18.83
CA ARG A 202 -8.81 -33.36 -18.85
C ARG A 202 -9.03 -32.50 -17.61
N ARG A 203 -8.63 -32.99 -16.44
CA ARG A 203 -8.79 -32.27 -15.17
C ARG A 203 -7.91 -31.01 -15.16
N ALA A 204 -6.66 -31.11 -15.59
CA ALA A 204 -5.76 -29.96 -15.69
C ALA A 204 -6.19 -28.96 -16.76
N GLN A 205 -6.78 -29.41 -17.87
CA GLN A 205 -7.35 -28.51 -18.89
C GLN A 205 -8.45 -27.62 -18.29
N ILE A 206 -9.36 -28.21 -17.51
CA ILE A 206 -10.46 -27.46 -16.87
C ILE A 206 -9.89 -26.48 -15.84
N ALA A 207 -8.98 -26.92 -14.98
CA ALA A 207 -8.33 -26.04 -14.00
C ALA A 207 -7.65 -24.83 -14.65
N ALA A 208 -6.89 -25.06 -15.72
CA ALA A 208 -6.19 -24.01 -16.44
C ALA A 208 -7.15 -23.06 -17.20
N ALA A 209 -8.27 -23.58 -17.72
CA ALA A 209 -9.32 -22.75 -18.32
C ALA A 209 -9.98 -21.82 -17.28
N ILE A 210 -10.25 -22.32 -16.07
CA ILE A 210 -10.76 -21.51 -14.96
C ILE A 210 -9.75 -20.41 -14.59
N ASP A 211 -8.47 -20.76 -14.45
CA ASP A 211 -7.41 -19.80 -14.11
C ASP A 211 -7.22 -18.73 -15.19
N ARG A 212 -7.33 -19.11 -16.48
CA ARG A 212 -7.31 -18.19 -17.62
C ARG A 212 -8.48 -17.20 -17.54
N SER A 213 -9.68 -17.71 -17.28
CA SER A 213 -10.88 -16.87 -17.13
C SER A 213 -10.75 -15.91 -15.94
N ALA A 214 -10.24 -16.37 -14.79
CA ALA A 214 -9.97 -15.49 -13.66
C ALA A 214 -8.97 -14.37 -14.01
N ALA A 215 -7.97 -14.66 -14.86
CA ALA A 215 -7.02 -13.66 -15.34
C ALA A 215 -7.68 -12.64 -16.28
N LEU A 216 -8.54 -13.09 -17.20
CA LEU A 216 -9.32 -12.24 -18.09
C LEU A 216 -10.25 -11.29 -17.31
N THR A 217 -10.98 -11.81 -16.31
CA THR A 217 -11.83 -10.99 -15.44
C THR A 217 -11.02 -9.91 -14.73
N ARG A 218 -9.82 -10.21 -14.22
CA ARG A 218 -8.94 -9.19 -13.59
C ARG A 218 -8.43 -8.13 -14.55
N ARG A 219 -8.31 -8.45 -15.84
CA ARG A 219 -7.94 -7.50 -16.90
C ARG A 219 -9.10 -6.61 -17.35
N GLY A 220 -10.30 -6.80 -16.78
CA GLY A 220 -11.50 -6.07 -17.21
C GLY A 220 -12.10 -6.64 -18.50
N LEU A 221 -11.84 -7.92 -18.80
CA LEU A 221 -12.43 -8.66 -19.93
C LEU A 221 -13.36 -9.79 -19.43
N PRO A 222 -14.37 -9.51 -18.58
CA PRO A 222 -15.23 -10.55 -18.03
C PRO A 222 -16.15 -11.21 -19.08
N ASP A 223 -16.47 -10.51 -20.17
CA ASP A 223 -17.23 -11.02 -21.31
C ASP A 223 -16.53 -12.22 -21.98
N GLN A 224 -15.21 -12.19 -22.05
CA GLN A 224 -14.40 -13.30 -22.59
C GLN A 224 -14.24 -14.46 -21.62
N ALA A 225 -14.63 -14.29 -20.35
CA ALA A 225 -14.45 -15.27 -19.28
C ALA A 225 -15.71 -16.12 -19.05
N VAL A 226 -16.92 -15.54 -19.22
CA VAL A 226 -18.20 -16.19 -18.89
C VAL A 226 -18.44 -17.49 -19.68
N GLY A 227 -18.30 -17.46 -21.00
CA GLY A 227 -18.50 -18.65 -21.84
C GLY A 227 -17.58 -19.81 -21.42
N PRO A 228 -16.24 -19.61 -21.39
CA PRO A 228 -15.31 -20.64 -20.93
C PRO A 228 -15.56 -21.11 -19.49
N LEU A 229 -16.06 -20.26 -18.59
CA LEU A 229 -16.42 -20.65 -17.22
C LEU A 229 -17.67 -21.53 -17.17
N HIS A 230 -18.68 -21.28 -18.02
CA HIS A 230 -19.80 -22.20 -18.16
C HIS A 230 -19.36 -23.57 -18.66
N ASP A 231 -18.50 -23.61 -19.68
CA ASP A 231 -17.95 -24.86 -20.21
C ASP A 231 -17.12 -25.60 -19.15
N ALA A 232 -16.29 -24.87 -18.40
CA ALA A 232 -15.49 -25.43 -17.33
C ALA A 232 -16.35 -25.98 -16.18
N LEU A 233 -17.41 -25.27 -15.80
CA LEU A 233 -18.37 -25.70 -14.77
C LEU A 233 -19.11 -26.97 -15.20
N ALA A 234 -19.59 -27.02 -16.44
CA ALA A 234 -20.24 -28.21 -16.99
C ALA A 234 -19.27 -29.41 -17.00
N ALA A 235 -18.05 -29.20 -17.50
CA ALA A 235 -17.03 -30.24 -17.55
C ALA A 235 -16.59 -30.72 -16.15
N ALA A 236 -16.51 -29.82 -15.16
CA ALA A 236 -16.21 -30.18 -13.77
C ALA A 236 -17.29 -31.08 -13.16
N ARG A 237 -18.57 -30.77 -13.42
CA ARG A 237 -19.72 -31.59 -13.01
C ARG A 237 -19.72 -32.96 -13.68
N GLU A 238 -19.42 -33.01 -14.97
CA GLU A 238 -19.29 -34.28 -15.71
C GLU A 238 -18.16 -35.17 -15.14
N LEU A 239 -17.07 -34.55 -14.69
CA LEU A 239 -15.98 -35.27 -14.01
C LEU A 239 -16.29 -35.65 -12.56
N GLY A 240 -17.35 -35.09 -11.95
CA GLY A 240 -17.62 -35.21 -10.52
C GLY A 240 -16.55 -34.55 -9.64
N ASP A 241 -15.80 -33.58 -10.17
CA ASP A 241 -14.76 -32.87 -9.42
C ASP A 241 -15.37 -31.63 -8.73
N GLU A 242 -15.81 -31.83 -7.49
CA GLU A 242 -16.43 -30.78 -6.67
C GLU A 242 -15.53 -29.57 -6.44
N LEU A 243 -14.19 -29.74 -6.44
CA LEU A 243 -13.27 -28.61 -6.26
C LEU A 243 -13.24 -27.73 -7.51
N LEU A 244 -13.19 -28.34 -8.70
CA LEU A 244 -13.28 -27.60 -9.96
C LEU A 244 -14.66 -26.98 -10.16
N GLU A 245 -15.72 -27.66 -9.74
CA GLU A 245 -17.08 -27.09 -9.75
C GLU A 245 -17.15 -25.84 -8.87
N LEU A 246 -16.58 -25.91 -7.65
CA LEU A 246 -16.53 -24.77 -6.73
C LEU A 246 -15.74 -23.60 -7.32
N ASP A 247 -14.52 -23.84 -7.80
CA ASP A 247 -13.64 -22.81 -8.40
C ASP A 247 -14.31 -22.15 -9.62
N ALA A 248 -14.87 -22.95 -10.55
CA ALA A 248 -15.55 -22.44 -11.73
C ALA A 248 -16.78 -21.60 -11.38
N SER A 249 -17.57 -22.02 -10.37
CA SER A 249 -18.77 -21.31 -9.94
C SER A 249 -18.45 -19.97 -9.29
N LEU A 250 -17.38 -19.92 -8.47
CA LEU A 250 -16.91 -18.68 -7.84
C LEU A 250 -16.40 -17.67 -8.88
N ASP A 251 -15.59 -18.11 -9.83
CA ASP A 251 -15.07 -17.23 -10.88
C ASP A 251 -16.15 -16.81 -11.88
N LEU A 252 -17.10 -17.70 -12.21
CA LEU A 252 -18.27 -17.36 -13.03
C LEU A 252 -19.11 -16.27 -12.37
N GLY A 253 -19.44 -16.45 -11.08
CA GLY A 253 -20.13 -15.44 -10.30
C GLY A 253 -19.40 -14.12 -10.27
N ALA A 254 -18.06 -14.13 -10.19
CA ALA A 254 -17.25 -12.92 -10.26
C ALA A 254 -17.32 -12.22 -11.62
N ALA A 255 -17.19 -12.95 -12.72
CA ALA A 255 -17.30 -12.38 -14.06
C ALA A 255 -18.69 -11.77 -14.30
N LEU A 256 -19.76 -12.47 -13.91
CA LEU A 256 -21.15 -12.00 -14.05
C LEU A 256 -21.42 -10.74 -13.21
N VAL A 257 -20.86 -10.63 -12.00
CA VAL A 257 -20.94 -9.41 -11.17
C VAL A 257 -20.27 -8.21 -11.85
N GLU A 258 -19.14 -8.40 -12.53
CA GLU A 258 -18.46 -7.33 -13.27
C GLU A 258 -19.26 -6.89 -14.50
N LEU A 259 -19.96 -7.81 -15.16
CA LEU A 259 -20.90 -7.53 -16.25
C LEU A 259 -22.23 -6.92 -15.78
N GLY A 260 -22.48 -6.88 -14.47
CA GLY A 260 -23.73 -6.38 -13.90
C GLY A 260 -24.90 -7.38 -13.95
N GLN A 261 -24.64 -8.64 -14.32
CA GLN A 261 -25.61 -9.73 -14.37
C GLN A 261 -25.79 -10.37 -12.98
N GLY A 262 -26.37 -9.61 -12.05
CA GLY A 262 -26.45 -10.02 -10.64
C GLY A 262 -27.31 -11.26 -10.37
N ASP A 263 -28.41 -11.46 -11.10
CA ASP A 263 -29.26 -12.65 -10.93
C ASP A 263 -28.57 -13.93 -11.37
N GLU A 264 -27.90 -13.91 -12.53
CA GLU A 264 -27.11 -15.04 -13.04
C GLU A 264 -25.91 -15.33 -12.11
N ALA A 265 -25.26 -14.28 -11.59
CA ALA A 265 -24.19 -14.44 -10.61
C ALA A 265 -24.69 -15.16 -9.34
N ARG A 266 -25.88 -14.83 -8.87
CA ARG A 266 -26.51 -15.48 -7.71
C ARG A 266 -26.75 -16.98 -7.98
N GLU A 267 -27.24 -17.33 -9.16
CA GLU A 267 -27.48 -18.74 -9.56
C GLU A 267 -26.19 -19.57 -9.59
N ALA A 268 -25.06 -18.97 -9.97
CA ALA A 268 -23.74 -19.62 -9.89
C ALA A 268 -23.22 -19.71 -8.45
N LEU A 269 -23.40 -18.67 -7.63
CA LEU A 269 -22.76 -18.54 -6.31
C LEU A 269 -23.50 -19.24 -5.17
N GLU A 270 -24.83 -19.34 -5.21
CA GLU A 270 -25.59 -19.99 -4.14
C GLU A 270 -25.28 -21.50 -3.98
N PRO A 271 -25.18 -22.30 -5.07
CA PRO A 271 -24.71 -23.68 -4.97
C PRO A 271 -23.27 -23.77 -4.46
N ALA A 272 -22.38 -22.89 -4.94
CA ALA A 272 -20.99 -22.81 -4.51
C ALA A 272 -20.86 -22.54 -3.00
N LEU A 273 -21.66 -21.60 -2.47
CA LEU A 273 -21.70 -21.32 -1.04
C LEU A 273 -22.09 -22.57 -0.22
N ARG A 274 -23.15 -23.27 -0.63
CA ARG A 274 -23.59 -24.51 0.06
C ARG A 274 -22.50 -25.58 0.01
N LEU A 275 -21.85 -25.74 -1.14
CA LEU A 275 -20.76 -26.69 -1.31
C LEU A 275 -19.57 -26.34 -0.41
N ALA A 276 -19.15 -25.08 -0.39
CA ALA A 276 -18.08 -24.61 0.50
C ALA A 276 -18.40 -24.88 1.98
N GLN A 277 -19.63 -24.58 2.42
CA GLN A 277 -20.09 -24.84 3.78
C GLN A 277 -20.08 -26.32 4.13
N ASN A 278 -20.61 -27.18 3.26
CA ASN A 278 -20.63 -28.62 3.46
C ASN A 278 -19.22 -29.22 3.57
N ARG A 279 -18.27 -28.65 2.83
CA ARG A 279 -16.85 -29.07 2.85
C ARG A 279 -16.06 -28.43 4.00
N GLY A 280 -16.62 -27.46 4.71
CA GLY A 280 -15.90 -26.67 5.70
C GLY A 280 -14.82 -25.76 5.09
N ASP A 281 -14.92 -25.43 3.79
CA ASP A 281 -13.99 -24.52 3.13
C ASP A 281 -14.37 -23.06 3.45
N ARG A 282 -13.80 -22.56 4.55
CA ARG A 282 -14.07 -21.20 5.07
C ARG A 282 -13.62 -20.09 4.12
N TYR A 283 -12.59 -20.32 3.30
CA TYR A 283 -12.14 -19.31 2.34
C TYR A 283 -13.10 -19.22 1.16
N ALA A 284 -13.50 -20.36 0.58
CA ALA A 284 -14.49 -20.38 -0.48
C ALA A 284 -15.85 -19.85 -0.01
N GLU A 285 -16.25 -20.16 1.23
CA GLU A 285 -17.46 -19.62 1.86
C GLU A 285 -17.41 -18.08 1.92
N LYS A 286 -16.29 -17.52 2.41
CA LYS A 286 -16.05 -16.07 2.46
C LYS A 286 -16.13 -15.44 1.07
N MET A 287 -15.48 -16.04 0.07
CA MET A 287 -15.49 -15.54 -1.31
C MET A 287 -16.89 -15.56 -1.90
N ALA A 288 -17.64 -16.66 -1.74
CA ALA A 288 -19.01 -16.77 -2.22
C ALA A 288 -19.92 -15.70 -1.58
N LEU A 289 -19.83 -15.50 -0.27
CA LEU A 289 -20.61 -14.49 0.44
C LEU A 289 -20.28 -13.06 -0.01
N SER A 290 -19.01 -12.72 -0.20
CA SER A 290 -18.61 -11.41 -0.72
C SER A 290 -19.15 -11.16 -2.13
N GLN A 291 -19.10 -12.18 -2.99
CA GLN A 291 -19.59 -12.08 -4.36
C GLN A 291 -21.11 -12.06 -4.44
N LEU A 292 -21.82 -12.80 -3.58
CA LEU A 292 -23.29 -12.71 -3.41
C LEU A 292 -23.71 -11.33 -2.93
N GLY A 293 -22.94 -10.72 -2.02
CA GLY A 293 -23.17 -9.33 -1.63
C GLY A 293 -23.02 -8.38 -2.80
N SER A 294 -22.02 -8.60 -3.65
CA SER A 294 -21.79 -7.80 -4.85
C SER A 294 -22.89 -8.00 -5.90
N ALA A 295 -23.36 -9.23 -6.09
CA ALA A 295 -24.51 -9.56 -6.95
C ALA A 295 -25.78 -8.85 -6.48
N ALA A 296 -26.08 -8.90 -5.17
CA ALA A 296 -27.21 -8.20 -4.57
C ALA A 296 -27.14 -6.67 -4.79
N MET A 297 -25.94 -6.08 -4.73
CA MET A 297 -25.75 -4.66 -5.07
C MET A 297 -26.05 -4.35 -6.54
N ARG A 298 -25.77 -5.28 -7.47
CA ARG A 298 -26.05 -5.09 -8.90
C ARG A 298 -27.54 -5.06 -9.21
N VAL A 299 -28.34 -5.85 -8.49
CA VAL A 299 -29.80 -5.91 -8.65
C VAL A 299 -30.56 -4.92 -7.74
N GLY A 300 -29.84 -4.02 -7.04
CA GLY A 300 -30.47 -2.98 -6.23
C GLY A 300 -31.04 -3.47 -4.90
N LEU A 301 -30.47 -4.53 -4.32
CA LEU A 301 -30.88 -5.12 -3.03
C LEU A 301 -29.81 -4.90 -1.92
N PRO A 302 -29.56 -3.64 -1.50
CA PRO A 302 -28.47 -3.33 -0.58
C PRO A 302 -28.62 -3.96 0.82
N GLN A 303 -29.84 -4.27 1.27
CA GLN A 303 -30.07 -4.96 2.55
C GLN A 303 -29.62 -6.42 2.51
N HIS A 304 -29.84 -7.11 1.39
CA HIS A 304 -29.34 -8.47 1.17
C HIS A 304 -27.81 -8.46 1.05
N ALA A 305 -27.27 -7.45 0.37
CA ALA A 305 -25.82 -7.26 0.27
C ALA A 305 -25.17 -7.08 1.65
N GLN A 306 -25.79 -6.29 2.52
CA GLN A 306 -25.30 -6.05 3.88
C GLN A 306 -25.13 -7.36 4.66
N ALA A 307 -26.14 -8.23 4.68
CA ALA A 307 -26.08 -9.51 5.41
C ALA A 307 -24.95 -10.41 4.87
N ALA A 308 -24.80 -10.48 3.55
CA ALA A 308 -23.76 -11.27 2.90
C ALA A 308 -22.36 -10.72 3.20
N TYR A 309 -22.15 -9.40 3.11
CA TYR A 309 -20.88 -8.76 3.45
C TYR A 309 -20.53 -8.86 4.93
N GLU A 310 -21.50 -8.75 5.84
CA GLU A 310 -21.26 -8.96 7.27
C GLU A 310 -20.78 -10.38 7.57
N ALA A 311 -21.38 -11.38 6.93
CA ALA A 311 -20.95 -12.76 7.05
C ALA A 311 -19.54 -12.96 6.47
N ALA A 312 -19.26 -12.45 5.27
CA ALA A 312 -17.93 -12.49 4.67
C ALA A 312 -16.88 -11.79 5.53
N ARG A 313 -17.19 -10.62 6.12
CA ARG A 313 -16.26 -9.88 6.98
C ARG A 313 -15.93 -10.66 8.25
N ARG A 314 -16.92 -11.31 8.87
CA ARG A 314 -16.67 -12.18 10.04
C ARG A 314 -15.70 -13.30 9.69
N LEU A 315 -15.90 -13.96 8.55
CA LEU A 315 -14.98 -14.98 8.07
C LEU A 315 -13.59 -14.43 7.77
N ALA A 316 -13.48 -13.25 7.18
CA ALA A 316 -12.20 -12.60 6.94
C ALA A 316 -11.42 -12.38 8.25
N VAL A 317 -12.10 -11.89 9.30
CA VAL A 317 -11.53 -11.72 10.64
C VAL A 317 -11.09 -13.06 11.23
N GLU A 318 -11.97 -14.09 11.19
CA GLU A 318 -11.65 -15.43 11.69
C GLU A 318 -10.45 -16.07 11.00
N LEU A 319 -10.28 -15.78 9.70
CA LEU A 319 -9.18 -16.30 8.88
C LEU A 319 -7.91 -15.44 8.95
N GLY A 320 -7.93 -14.32 9.70
CA GLY A 320 -6.82 -13.36 9.72
C GLY A 320 -6.54 -12.71 8.36
N ASP A 321 -7.50 -12.73 7.44
CA ASP A 321 -7.38 -12.15 6.10
C ASP A 321 -7.70 -10.66 6.16
N LEU A 322 -6.76 -9.89 6.71
CA LEU A 322 -6.90 -8.45 6.96
C LEU A 322 -7.17 -7.66 5.67
N ARG A 323 -6.65 -8.13 4.53
CA ARG A 323 -6.88 -7.47 3.24
C ARG A 323 -8.35 -7.62 2.82
N ASP A 324 -8.86 -8.85 2.81
CA ASP A 324 -10.27 -9.06 2.46
C ASP A 324 -11.20 -8.48 3.52
N GLU A 325 -10.79 -8.42 4.79
CA GLU A 325 -11.55 -7.69 5.82
C GLU A 325 -11.72 -6.23 5.41
N ALA A 326 -10.65 -5.56 4.98
CA ALA A 326 -10.70 -4.17 4.55
C ALA A 326 -11.58 -3.97 3.31
N ASP A 327 -11.42 -4.79 2.27
CA ASP A 327 -12.21 -4.69 1.03
C ASP A 327 -13.70 -4.95 1.29
N VAL A 328 -14.03 -6.02 2.02
CA VAL A 328 -15.42 -6.37 2.35
C VAL A 328 -16.04 -5.32 3.29
N ALA A 329 -15.28 -4.78 4.24
CA ALA A 329 -15.75 -3.69 5.10
C ALA A 329 -16.11 -2.44 4.27
N TRP A 330 -15.29 -2.07 3.29
CA TRP A 330 -15.64 -0.95 2.40
C TRP A 330 -16.93 -1.21 1.62
N ARG A 331 -17.08 -2.41 1.02
CA ARG A 331 -18.31 -2.77 0.29
C ARG A 331 -19.54 -2.79 1.21
N LEU A 332 -19.39 -3.25 2.44
CA LEU A 332 -20.42 -3.17 3.47
C LEU A 332 -20.81 -1.72 3.77
N ALA A 333 -19.84 -0.81 3.89
CA ALA A 333 -20.12 0.61 4.10
C ALA A 333 -20.93 1.21 2.93
N VAL A 334 -20.61 0.85 1.68
CA VAL A 334 -21.39 1.25 0.51
C VAL A 334 -22.83 0.71 0.56
N ALA A 335 -23.02 -0.54 0.96
CA ALA A 335 -24.36 -1.13 1.12
C ALA A 335 -25.16 -0.44 2.24
N LEU A 336 -24.51 -0.09 3.35
CA LEU A 336 -25.11 0.64 4.47
C LEU A 336 -25.49 2.07 4.06
N GLU A 337 -24.66 2.76 3.27
CA GLU A 337 -24.96 4.07 2.69
C GLU A 337 -26.24 4.00 1.84
N GLN A 338 -26.32 3.06 0.90
CA GLN A 338 -27.49 2.89 0.03
C GLN A 338 -28.75 2.48 0.79
N SER A 339 -28.60 1.86 1.95
CA SER A 339 -29.70 1.52 2.86
C SER A 339 -30.07 2.66 3.82
N GLY A 340 -29.47 3.85 3.69
CA GLY A 340 -29.74 5.02 4.54
C GLY A 340 -29.10 4.95 5.93
N ARG A 341 -28.28 3.93 6.24
CA ARG A 341 -27.66 3.70 7.55
C ARG A 341 -26.34 4.47 7.69
N ARG A 342 -26.42 5.79 7.51
CA ARG A 342 -25.27 6.68 7.30
C ARG A 342 -24.20 6.62 8.39
N ARG A 343 -24.58 6.69 9.68
CA ARG A 343 -23.64 6.63 10.81
C ARG A 343 -22.85 5.30 10.85
N GLN A 344 -23.50 4.20 10.48
CA GLN A 344 -22.85 2.90 10.46
C GLN A 344 -21.95 2.74 9.23
N ALA A 345 -22.37 3.26 8.08
CA ALA A 345 -21.53 3.34 6.89
C ALA A 345 -20.21 4.06 7.19
N GLU A 346 -20.27 5.23 7.86
CA GLU A 346 -19.06 5.98 8.24
C GLU A 346 -18.14 5.17 9.15
N HIS A 347 -18.70 4.56 10.20
CA HIS A 347 -17.92 3.77 11.16
C HIS A 347 -17.19 2.61 10.48
N ILE A 348 -17.90 1.86 9.64
CA ILE A 348 -17.34 0.72 8.92
C ILE A 348 -16.31 1.17 7.87
N ALA A 349 -16.60 2.24 7.12
CA ALA A 349 -15.66 2.80 6.14
C ALA A 349 -14.36 3.29 6.82
N GLN A 350 -14.46 3.91 7.99
CA GLN A 350 -13.29 4.35 8.75
C GLN A 350 -12.42 3.17 9.19
N ARG A 351 -13.03 2.07 9.65
CA ARG A 351 -12.30 0.84 9.98
C ARG A 351 -11.60 0.27 8.75
N ALA A 352 -12.29 0.21 7.60
CA ALA A 352 -11.70 -0.26 6.35
C ALA A 352 -10.47 0.57 5.96
N VAL A 353 -10.57 1.90 5.96
CA VAL A 353 -9.46 2.81 5.64
C VAL A 353 -8.30 2.66 6.64
N ASN A 354 -8.59 2.53 7.94
CA ASN A 354 -7.53 2.33 8.93
C ASN A 354 -6.78 1.02 8.70
N LEU A 355 -7.50 -0.07 8.43
CA LEU A 355 -6.89 -1.35 8.13
C LEU A 355 -6.07 -1.30 6.83
N MET A 356 -6.56 -0.58 5.81
CA MET A 356 -5.79 -0.33 4.59
C MET A 356 -4.50 0.45 4.88
N ARG A 357 -4.52 1.44 5.78
CA ARG A 357 -3.31 2.18 6.20
C ARG A 357 -2.33 1.29 6.97
N GLU A 358 -2.82 0.48 7.90
CA GLU A 358 -2.02 -0.47 8.68
C GLU A 358 -1.31 -1.48 7.76
N LEU A 359 -1.99 -1.92 6.71
CA LEU A 359 -1.45 -2.81 5.69
C LEU A 359 -0.61 -2.09 4.60
N ALA A 360 -0.43 -0.77 4.72
CA ALA A 360 0.21 0.08 3.72
C ALA A 360 -0.37 -0.11 2.30
N LEU A 361 -1.69 -0.31 2.20
CA LEU A 361 -2.36 -0.51 0.94
C LEU A 361 -2.46 0.80 0.13
N PRO A 362 -2.21 0.73 -1.19
CA PRO A 362 -2.31 1.85 -2.14
C PRO A 362 -3.59 2.65 -2.02
N GLU A 363 -4.69 1.90 -1.96
CA GLU A 363 -6.05 2.39 -2.01
C GLU A 363 -6.43 3.20 -0.77
N ALA A 364 -5.65 3.14 0.31
CA ALA A 364 -5.94 3.81 1.58
C ALA A 364 -6.12 5.33 1.43
N ALA A 365 -5.32 5.98 0.58
CA ALA A 365 -5.39 7.42 0.36
C ALA A 365 -6.71 7.79 -0.36
N THR A 366 -6.97 7.16 -1.50
CA THR A 366 -8.20 7.36 -2.27
C THR A 366 -9.45 7.08 -1.42
N TYR A 367 -9.48 5.96 -0.71
CA TYR A 367 -10.62 5.58 0.13
C TYR A 367 -10.79 6.56 1.30
N GLY A 368 -9.69 7.08 1.85
CA GLY A 368 -9.70 8.16 2.84
C GLY A 368 -10.33 9.45 2.31
N GLU A 369 -9.95 9.90 1.11
CA GLU A 369 -10.52 11.09 0.47
C GLU A 369 -12.04 10.96 0.26
N HIS A 370 -12.48 9.78 -0.18
CA HIS A 370 -13.91 9.48 -0.35
C HIS A 370 -14.67 9.45 0.99
N LEU A 371 -14.05 8.92 2.05
CA LEU A 371 -14.64 8.96 3.40
C LEU A 371 -14.77 10.40 3.92
N ASP A 372 -13.78 11.25 3.69
CA ASP A 372 -13.83 12.65 4.11
C ASP A 372 -14.86 13.45 3.31
N ALA A 373 -15.00 13.16 2.02
CA ALA A 373 -16.08 13.72 1.21
C ALA A 373 -17.47 13.26 1.72
N PHE A 374 -17.62 11.97 2.05
CA PHE A 374 -18.86 11.44 2.65
C PHE A 374 -19.21 12.13 3.98
N ARG A 375 -18.22 12.41 4.83
CA ARG A 375 -18.41 13.17 6.08
C ARG A 375 -18.86 14.60 5.85
N ARG A 376 -18.26 15.30 4.89
CA ARG A 376 -18.63 16.67 4.55
C ARG A 376 -20.08 16.76 4.09
N GLU A 377 -20.53 15.81 3.26
CA GLU A 377 -21.95 15.73 2.89
C GLU A 377 -22.87 15.47 4.08
N SER A 378 -22.43 14.65 5.05
CA SER A 378 -23.20 14.39 6.28
C SER A 378 -23.40 15.65 7.12
N ALA A 379 -22.38 16.51 7.19
CA ALA A 379 -22.40 17.71 8.01
C ALA A 379 -23.36 18.81 7.48
N VAL A 380 -23.76 18.72 6.20
CA VAL A 380 -24.63 19.71 5.54
C VAL A 380 -26.12 19.33 5.63
N LEU A 381 -26.45 18.07 5.94
CA LEU A 381 -27.83 17.58 6.00
C LEU A 381 -28.41 17.70 7.43
N PRO A 382 -29.57 18.36 7.64
CA PRO A 382 -30.21 18.44 8.96
C PRO A 382 -30.69 17.06 9.45
N GLU A 383 -30.58 16.80 10.76
CA GLU A 383 -30.90 15.52 11.40
C GLU A 383 -32.37 15.04 11.26
N THR A 384 -33.27 15.85 10.69
CA THR A 384 -34.73 15.59 10.68
C THR A 384 -35.35 15.42 9.30
N SER A 385 -34.59 15.30 8.21
CA SER A 385 -35.19 15.04 6.90
C SER A 385 -35.39 13.53 6.69
N GLU A 386 -36.64 13.07 6.80
CA GLU A 386 -37.03 11.75 6.28
C GLU A 386 -36.59 11.61 4.81
N ALA A 387 -35.93 10.49 4.52
CA ALA A 387 -35.31 10.25 3.23
C ALA A 387 -36.37 10.10 2.12
N HIS A 388 -36.46 11.08 1.23
CA HIS A 388 -37.17 10.92 -0.04
C HIS A 388 -36.30 10.13 -1.03
N PRO A 389 -36.84 9.10 -1.70
CA PRO A 389 -36.12 8.36 -2.72
C PRO A 389 -36.08 9.21 -4.00
N SER A 390 -34.99 9.97 -4.19
CA SER A 390 -34.71 10.66 -5.45
C SER A 390 -33.49 10.03 -6.13
N SER A 391 -33.59 9.91 -7.45
CA SER A 391 -32.73 9.23 -8.44
C SER A 391 -31.20 9.26 -8.20
N PRO A 392 -30.46 8.25 -8.71
CA PRO A 392 -29.21 7.79 -8.13
C PRO A 392 -28.02 8.60 -8.66
N ARG A 393 -27.62 9.65 -7.94
CA ARG A 393 -26.19 9.95 -7.93
C ARG A 393 -25.50 8.79 -7.21
N PRO A 394 -24.48 8.13 -7.79
CA PRO A 394 -23.75 7.10 -7.06
C PRO A 394 -23.20 7.74 -5.78
N GLY A 395 -23.47 7.14 -4.62
CA GLY A 395 -22.98 7.62 -3.33
C GLY A 395 -21.46 7.78 -3.35
N VAL A 396 -20.93 8.73 -2.58
CA VAL A 396 -19.51 9.12 -2.65
C VAL A 396 -18.60 7.93 -2.30
N LEU A 397 -19.04 7.02 -1.43
CA LEU A 397 -18.29 5.79 -1.12
C LEU A 397 -18.29 4.80 -2.30
N ARG A 398 -19.36 4.76 -3.11
CA ARG A 398 -19.45 3.93 -4.32
C ARG A 398 -18.47 4.41 -5.40
N MET A 399 -18.19 5.70 -5.49
CA MET A 399 -17.26 6.24 -6.49
C MET A 399 -15.81 5.78 -6.29
N ALA A 400 -15.39 5.50 -5.04
CA ALA A 400 -14.07 4.94 -4.73
C ALA A 400 -13.87 3.53 -5.33
N TYR A 401 -14.96 2.78 -5.49
CA TYR A 401 -14.93 1.39 -5.95
C TYR A 401 -14.69 1.26 -7.47
N THR A 402 -15.06 2.28 -8.26
CA THR A 402 -14.94 2.27 -9.72
C THR A 402 -13.57 2.70 -10.26
N ALA A 403 -12.66 3.14 -9.39
CA ALA A 403 -11.28 3.48 -9.75
C ALA A 403 -10.38 2.22 -9.74
N SER A 404 -10.32 1.54 -10.88
CA SER A 404 -9.35 0.54 -11.40
C SER A 404 -8.53 -0.34 -10.41
N ARG A 405 -8.99 -1.59 -10.21
CA ARG A 405 -8.49 -2.61 -9.25
C ARG A 405 -7.15 -3.30 -9.54
N ALA A 406 -6.32 -2.88 -10.49
CA ALA A 406 -5.05 -3.58 -10.74
C ALA A 406 -3.86 -2.65 -10.98
N LEU A 407 -3.99 -1.72 -11.93
CA LEU A 407 -2.91 -0.78 -12.25
C LEU A 407 -2.74 0.29 -11.17
N LEU A 408 -3.84 0.80 -10.59
CA LEU A 408 -3.77 1.71 -9.43
C LEU A 408 -3.24 0.99 -8.18
N ARG A 409 -3.53 -0.31 -8.01
CA ARG A 409 -3.05 -1.08 -6.85
C ARG A 409 -1.54 -1.30 -6.88
N PHE A 410 -0.93 -1.47 -8.05
CA PHE A 410 0.53 -1.52 -8.14
C PHE A 410 1.14 -0.11 -8.07
N ALA A 411 0.64 0.83 -8.87
CA ALA A 411 1.17 2.18 -8.93
C ALA A 411 1.05 2.97 -7.61
N ALA A 412 -0.07 2.84 -6.89
CA ALA A 412 -0.28 3.55 -5.62
C ALA A 412 0.34 2.83 -4.40
N SER A 413 0.84 1.58 -4.55
CA SER A 413 1.65 0.91 -3.49
C SER A 413 3.03 1.56 -3.34
N GLY A 414 3.36 2.55 -4.17
CA GLY A 414 4.73 3.01 -4.35
C GLY A 414 5.60 2.00 -5.09
N MET A 415 5.00 0.97 -5.70
CA MET A 415 5.70 -0.17 -6.32
C MET A 415 6.56 -0.96 -5.33
N GLN A 416 6.17 -0.99 -4.04
CA GLN A 416 6.85 -1.78 -3.02
C GLN A 416 6.77 -3.27 -3.36
N THR A 417 7.93 -3.93 -3.38
CA THR A 417 8.04 -5.33 -3.74
C THR A 417 8.92 -6.09 -2.75
N SER A 418 8.61 -7.36 -2.54
CA SER A 418 9.44 -8.27 -1.76
C SER A 418 10.77 -8.49 -2.50
N PRO A 419 11.89 -8.59 -1.78
CA PRO A 419 13.19 -8.92 -2.39
C PRO A 419 13.12 -10.19 -3.27
N PRO A 420 13.88 -10.27 -4.38
CA PRO A 420 13.79 -11.37 -5.32
C PRO A 420 14.00 -12.77 -4.70
N ASP A 421 14.89 -12.88 -3.72
CA ASP A 421 15.18 -14.11 -2.95
C ASP A 421 14.00 -14.54 -2.07
N VAL A 422 13.40 -13.59 -1.34
CA VAL A 422 12.20 -13.82 -0.53
C VAL A 422 11.03 -14.26 -1.42
N ARG A 423 10.87 -13.59 -2.56
CA ARG A 423 9.85 -13.95 -3.54
C ARG A 423 10.07 -15.34 -4.11
N GLU A 424 11.30 -15.70 -4.50
CA GLU A 424 11.61 -17.01 -5.04
C GLU A 424 11.35 -18.12 -4.00
N ALA A 425 11.74 -17.89 -2.74
CA ALA A 425 11.42 -18.79 -1.64
C ALA A 425 9.90 -18.98 -1.46
N ARG A 426 9.12 -17.88 -1.45
CA ARG A 426 7.66 -17.94 -1.36
C ARG A 426 7.04 -18.67 -2.57
N LEU A 427 7.58 -18.47 -3.78
CA LEU A 427 7.12 -19.15 -4.99
C LEU A 427 7.43 -20.64 -4.98
N ALA A 428 8.62 -21.04 -4.51
CA ALA A 428 8.97 -22.44 -4.34
C ALA A 428 7.99 -23.16 -3.41
N ILE A 429 7.68 -22.54 -2.26
CA ILE A 429 6.67 -23.05 -1.32
C ILE A 429 5.29 -23.18 -1.98
N CYS A 430 4.91 -22.20 -2.82
CA CYS A 430 3.65 -22.27 -3.56
C CYS A 430 3.63 -23.40 -4.59
N ARG A 431 4.70 -23.60 -5.36
CA ARG A 431 4.78 -24.65 -6.41
C ARG A 431 4.60 -26.06 -5.84
N ASP A 432 5.08 -26.30 -4.62
CA ASP A 432 4.98 -27.59 -3.94
C ASP A 432 3.71 -27.75 -3.09
N CYS A 433 2.83 -26.74 -3.08
CA CYS A 433 1.63 -26.74 -2.24
C CYS A 433 0.47 -27.51 -2.90
N GLU A 434 -0.17 -28.40 -2.14
CA GLU A 434 -1.37 -29.17 -2.56
C GLU A 434 -2.56 -28.30 -3.03
N HIS A 435 -2.62 -27.04 -2.57
CA HIS A 435 -3.65 -26.08 -2.93
C HIS A 435 -3.26 -25.20 -4.14
N HIS A 436 -2.11 -25.43 -4.76
CA HIS A 436 -1.66 -24.67 -5.93
C HIS A 436 -2.22 -25.28 -7.22
N THR A 437 -2.67 -24.42 -8.13
CA THR A 437 -3.19 -24.85 -9.43
C THR A 437 -2.11 -24.94 -10.52
N GLY A 438 -0.89 -24.51 -10.21
CA GLY A 438 0.13 -24.14 -11.19
C GLY A 438 0.18 -22.63 -11.47
N VAL A 439 -0.90 -21.90 -11.21
CA VAL A 439 -1.00 -20.45 -11.48
C VAL A 439 -1.42 -19.66 -10.24
N ARG A 440 -2.36 -20.17 -9.43
CA ARG A 440 -2.89 -19.50 -8.23
C ARG A 440 -3.05 -20.45 -7.05
N CYS A 441 -3.26 -19.85 -5.87
CA CYS A 441 -3.68 -20.57 -4.67
C CYS A 441 -5.20 -20.77 -4.69
N ARG A 442 -5.68 -22.02 -4.56
CA ARG A 442 -7.12 -22.33 -4.47
C ARG A 442 -7.79 -21.79 -3.21
N LEU A 443 -7.04 -21.65 -2.11
CA LEU A 443 -7.61 -21.15 -0.85
C LEU A 443 -7.98 -19.67 -0.97
N CYS A 444 -7.02 -18.79 -1.28
CA CYS A 444 -7.30 -17.34 -1.33
C CYS A 444 -7.58 -16.82 -2.75
N GLY A 445 -7.58 -17.67 -3.77
CA GLY A 445 -7.78 -17.29 -5.18
C GLY A 445 -6.67 -16.41 -5.78
N CYS A 446 -5.61 -16.06 -5.04
CA CYS A 446 -4.58 -15.13 -5.51
C CYS A 446 -3.60 -15.80 -6.48
N PHE A 447 -3.27 -15.11 -7.58
CA PHE A 447 -2.17 -15.49 -8.47
C PHE A 447 -0.86 -15.43 -7.69
N THR A 448 -0.19 -16.57 -7.54
CA THR A 448 0.95 -16.67 -6.63
C THR A 448 2.12 -15.85 -7.15
N ALA A 449 2.34 -15.82 -8.47
CA ALA A 449 3.34 -14.98 -9.12
C ALA A 449 3.25 -13.51 -8.69
N GLN A 450 2.02 -12.99 -8.52
CA GLN A 450 1.77 -11.61 -8.10
C GLN A 450 1.77 -11.47 -6.58
N LYS A 451 1.12 -12.39 -5.86
CA LYS A 451 0.97 -12.31 -4.40
C LYS A 451 2.32 -12.37 -3.69
N THR A 452 3.27 -13.16 -4.19
CA THR A 452 4.60 -13.30 -3.58
C THR A 452 5.44 -12.03 -3.65
N TRP A 453 5.12 -11.12 -4.59
CA TRP A 453 5.77 -9.82 -4.67
C TRP A 453 5.34 -8.86 -3.57
N LEU A 454 4.18 -9.07 -2.93
CA LEU A 454 3.66 -8.12 -1.97
C LEU A 454 4.20 -8.44 -0.56
N PRO A 455 4.90 -7.52 0.10
CA PRO A 455 5.57 -7.80 1.38
C PRO A 455 4.59 -8.07 2.52
N HIS A 456 3.43 -7.41 2.52
CA HIS A 456 2.37 -7.54 3.54
C HIS A 456 1.45 -8.75 3.33
N GLU A 457 1.57 -9.45 2.21
CA GLU A 457 0.74 -10.62 1.93
C GLU A 457 1.23 -11.85 2.70
N ARG A 458 0.28 -12.65 3.21
CA ARG A 458 0.56 -13.87 3.95
C ARG A 458 -0.01 -15.10 3.26
N CYS A 459 0.62 -16.24 3.50
CA CYS A 459 0.07 -17.53 3.13
C CYS A 459 -1.17 -17.83 3.99
N PRO A 460 -2.31 -18.24 3.41
CA PRO A 460 -3.50 -18.70 4.16
C PRO A 460 -3.27 -19.86 5.14
N LYS A 461 -2.13 -20.54 5.02
CA LYS A 461 -1.70 -21.65 5.86
C LYS A 461 -0.40 -21.33 6.62
N ASP A 462 0.00 -20.06 6.63
CA ASP A 462 1.24 -19.57 7.23
C ASP A 462 2.50 -20.35 6.82
N LYS A 463 2.51 -20.89 5.58
CA LYS A 463 3.66 -21.62 5.03
C LYS A 463 4.79 -20.69 4.56
N TRP A 464 4.54 -19.39 4.41
CA TRP A 464 5.56 -18.43 3.98
C TRP A 464 6.44 -17.99 5.14
N PRO A 465 7.76 -17.81 4.94
CA PRO A 465 8.62 -17.21 5.95
C PRO A 465 8.13 -15.80 6.27
N SER A 466 8.08 -15.50 7.57
CA SER A 466 7.63 -14.23 8.15
C SER A 466 8.56 -13.08 7.85
#